data_AF-A0A949P4U0-F1
#
_entry.id   AF-A0A949P4U0-F1
#
_cell.length_a   1.000
_cell.length_b   1.000
_cell.length_c   1.000
_cell.angle_alpha   90.00
_cell.angle_beta   90.00
_cell.angle_gamma   90.00
#
_symmetry.space_group_name_H-M   'P 1'
#
loop_
_entity.id
_entity.type
_entity.pdbx_description
1 polymer ?
#
loop_
_entity_poly.entity_id
_entity_poly.type
_entity_poly.pdbx_seq_one_letter_code
_entity_poly.pdbx_strand_id
1 'polypeptide(L)'
;MKATKNISLVPLTLATSAVLLAGLSGCSDRNRDLIEASGVAIDGYLQETNVCVDINGDKECSAGEPKDVSDLDGVYSVGTFKTGPLLVRPILGRTTESLSQGVAGSVVTDDFFLSAPITAKTITPLTTLAQVGIEHGYYADVAAAEIALAAALNLPLDIDISNYDYVAQADASTTVAAEIITSLISEGIQEIKDNVSADLTSDQNALETSVKLLIDPNLGGGVGTSLLTEIGDAVELVVASDVIIADIDVSAVITTVSTTIENDVTIETASDINISILIQAVEDTDTTNETGEATGATGASS
;
A
#
# COMPACT_ATOMS: atom_id res chain seq x y z
N MET A 1 -92.30 -11.28 16.88
CA MET A 1 -91.76 -11.74 18.19
C MET A 1 -90.82 -10.64 18.66
N LYS A 2 -91.23 -9.70 19.53
CA LYS A 2 -91.12 -9.77 21.01
C LYS A 2 -89.87 -10.57 21.42
N ALA A 3 -88.79 -9.93 21.83
CA ALA A 3 -88.38 -9.75 23.24
C ALA A 3 -86.82 -9.64 23.20
N THR A 4 -86.05 -8.90 23.99
CA THR A 4 -86.25 -7.97 25.10
C THR A 4 -84.95 -7.17 25.24
N LYS A 5 -85.12 -5.89 25.59
CA LYS A 5 -84.08 -4.93 25.97
C LYS A 5 -83.67 -5.18 27.42
N ASN A 6 -82.39 -5.37 27.70
CA ASN A 6 -81.85 -5.20 29.05
C ASN A 6 -80.75 -4.14 29.04
N ILE A 7 -81.08 -3.02 29.68
CA ILE A 7 -80.18 -1.95 30.10
C ILE A 7 -79.50 -2.44 31.38
N SER A 8 -78.18 -2.30 31.47
CA SER A 8 -77.51 -2.10 32.76
C SER A 8 -76.39 -1.08 32.57
N LEU A 9 -76.26 -0.23 33.58
CA LEU A 9 -75.67 1.10 33.57
C LEU A 9 -74.62 1.14 34.70
N VAL A 10 -73.60 1.98 34.53
CA VAL A 10 -72.71 2.57 35.59
C VAL A 10 -71.43 1.75 35.94
N PRO A 11 -70.27 2.36 36.35
CA PRO A 11 -69.72 3.72 36.16
C PRO A 11 -68.30 3.79 35.55
N LEU A 12 -67.99 5.03 35.14
CA LEU A 12 -66.70 5.71 35.03
C LEU A 12 -65.77 5.52 36.24
N THR A 13 -64.52 5.06 36.01
CA THR A 13 -63.36 5.40 36.85
C THR A 13 -62.12 5.61 35.99
N LEU A 14 -61.58 6.83 36.05
CA LEU A 14 -60.26 7.23 35.59
C LEU A 14 -59.19 6.55 36.45
N ALA A 15 -58.28 5.79 35.84
CA ALA A 15 -57.03 5.39 36.46
C ALA A 15 -55.92 5.50 35.41
N THR A 16 -55.19 6.61 35.47
CA THR A 16 -53.84 6.76 34.94
C THR A 16 -52.94 5.68 35.55
N SER A 17 -52.35 4.84 34.71
CA SER A 17 -51.17 4.05 35.05
C SER A 17 -50.31 3.92 33.81
N ALA A 18 -49.25 4.72 33.80
CA ALA A 18 -48.08 4.49 32.97
C ALA A 18 -47.43 3.18 33.46
N VAL A 19 -47.40 2.18 32.58
CA VAL A 19 -46.49 1.04 32.73
C VAL A 19 -45.71 0.94 31.43
N LEU A 20 -44.40 1.15 31.59
CA LEU A 20 -43.38 0.88 30.60
C LEU A 20 -43.53 -0.56 30.11
N LEU A 21 -43.81 -0.72 28.81
CA LEU A 21 -43.44 -1.91 28.07
C LEU A 21 -42.25 -1.54 27.20
N ALA A 22 -41.06 -1.83 27.74
CA ALA A 22 -39.84 -1.97 26.97
C ALA A 22 -40.06 -3.11 25.96
N GLY A 23 -40.02 -2.76 24.68
CA GLY A 23 -40.17 -3.69 23.57
C GLY A 23 -39.38 -3.18 22.37
N LEU A 24 -38.17 -3.75 22.22
CA LEU A 24 -37.43 -3.91 20.97
C LEU A 24 -36.96 -2.63 20.26
N SER A 25 -35.80 -2.13 20.69
CA SER A 25 -34.84 -1.50 19.77
C SER A 25 -33.46 -2.13 20.00
N GLY A 26 -33.38 -3.42 19.66
CA GLY A 26 -32.12 -4.11 19.43
C GLY A 26 -31.74 -3.99 17.96
N CYS A 27 -30.96 -2.97 17.62
CA CYS A 27 -29.96 -3.04 16.57
C CYS A 27 -28.68 -2.53 17.22
N SER A 28 -27.92 -3.45 17.79
CA SER A 28 -26.55 -3.17 18.19
C SER A 28 -25.78 -2.74 16.95
N ASP A 29 -25.29 -1.51 16.96
CA ASP A 29 -24.19 -1.05 16.14
C ASP A 29 -23.06 -2.10 16.15
N ARG A 30 -22.93 -2.87 15.05
CA ARG A 30 -21.85 -3.84 14.86
C ARG A 30 -20.94 -3.49 13.67
N ASN A 31 -21.02 -2.26 13.17
CA ASN A 31 -20.45 -1.92 11.86
C ASN A 31 -19.58 -0.67 11.84
N ARG A 32 -18.87 -0.36 12.93
CA ARG A 32 -18.02 0.83 12.99
C ARG A 32 -16.61 0.66 12.41
N ASP A 33 -16.19 -0.56 12.11
CA ASP A 33 -14.86 -0.87 11.53
C ASP A 33 -14.93 -1.41 10.10
N LEU A 34 -16.10 -1.28 9.46
CA LEU A 34 -16.32 -1.79 8.11
C LEU A 34 -16.15 -0.65 7.10
N ILE A 35 -15.14 -0.77 6.22
CA ILE A 35 -14.84 0.20 5.16
C ILE A 35 -15.07 -0.46 3.79
N GLU A 36 -15.64 0.30 2.85
CA GLU A 36 -15.78 -0.13 1.46
C GLU A 36 -14.45 0.07 0.70
N ALA A 37 -13.88 -1.04 0.22
CA ALA A 37 -12.66 -1.09 -0.57
C ALA A 37 -13.01 -1.21 -2.06
N SER A 38 -12.93 -0.08 -2.75
CA SER A 38 -13.15 0.05 -4.20
C SER A 38 -12.28 1.18 -4.74
N GLY A 39 -11.74 0.99 -5.94
CA GLY A 39 -10.76 1.89 -6.53
C GLY A 39 -10.21 1.38 -7.86
N VAL A 40 -9.02 1.88 -8.22
CA VAL A 40 -8.32 1.53 -9.46
C VAL A 40 -6.88 1.12 -9.15
N ALA A 41 -6.38 0.06 -9.78
CA ALA A 41 -4.98 -0.35 -9.73
C ALA A 41 -4.21 0.20 -10.93
N ILE A 42 -3.16 1.01 -10.69
CA ILE A 42 -2.50 1.83 -11.71
C ILE A 42 -0.97 1.82 -11.52
N ASP A 43 -0.28 1.14 -12.43
CA ASP A 43 1.10 1.40 -12.93
C ASP A 43 1.04 2.09 -14.34
N GLY A 44 -0.18 2.27 -14.81
CA GLY A 44 -0.74 1.75 -16.04
C GLY A 44 -1.92 0.87 -15.61
N TYR A 45 -3.08 0.94 -16.26
CA TYR A 45 -4.24 0.20 -15.76
C TYR A 45 -3.92 -1.28 -15.69
N LEU A 46 -3.83 -1.83 -14.48
CA LEU A 46 -3.48 -3.22 -14.22
C LEU A 46 -4.74 -4.07 -14.36
N GLN A 47 -4.82 -4.84 -15.43
CA GLN A 47 -5.99 -5.61 -15.86
C GLN A 47 -5.84 -7.08 -15.47
N GLU A 48 -6.95 -7.71 -15.05
CA GLU A 48 -6.94 -9.08 -14.54
C GLU A 48 -5.92 -9.31 -13.40
N THR A 49 -5.69 -8.29 -12.55
CA THR A 49 -4.79 -8.39 -11.39
C THR A 49 -5.57 -8.75 -10.13
N ASN A 50 -4.93 -9.47 -9.19
CA ASN A 50 -5.55 -9.75 -7.90
C ASN A 50 -5.46 -8.52 -7.00
N VAL A 51 -6.58 -8.15 -6.40
CA VAL A 51 -6.66 -7.07 -5.40
C VAL A 51 -7.22 -7.64 -4.11
N CYS A 52 -6.63 -7.34 -2.96
CA CYS A 52 -7.13 -7.80 -1.67
C CYS A 52 -6.97 -6.74 -0.57
N VAL A 53 -7.68 -6.96 0.54
CA VAL A 53 -7.49 -6.20 1.79
C VAL A 53 -6.67 -7.07 2.72
N ASP A 54 -5.47 -6.62 3.07
CA ASP A 54 -4.54 -7.27 4.00
C ASP A 54 -5.01 -7.06 5.44
N ILE A 55 -5.86 -7.98 5.90
CA ILE A 55 -6.49 -7.89 7.22
C ILE A 55 -5.65 -8.52 8.33
N ASN A 56 -4.58 -9.24 7.97
CA ASN A 56 -3.73 -9.97 8.90
C ASN A 56 -2.31 -9.34 9.03
N GLY A 57 -1.93 -8.46 8.11
CA GLY A 57 -0.66 -7.72 8.08
C GLY A 57 0.51 -8.48 7.44
N ASP A 58 0.26 -9.56 6.70
CA ASP A 58 1.30 -10.42 6.09
C ASP A 58 1.75 -9.96 4.70
N LYS A 59 1.18 -8.87 4.17
CA LYS A 59 1.45 -8.34 2.83
C LYS A 59 1.24 -9.37 1.70
N GLU A 60 0.42 -10.39 1.93
CA GLU A 60 0.04 -11.39 0.94
C GLU A 60 -1.48 -11.43 0.79
N CYS A 61 -1.98 -11.74 -0.42
CA CYS A 61 -3.42 -11.97 -0.62
C CYS A 61 -3.83 -13.37 -0.12
N SER A 62 -3.87 -13.49 1.20
CA SER A 62 -3.98 -14.74 1.95
C SER A 62 -5.36 -15.41 1.82
N ALA A 63 -5.43 -16.69 2.18
CA ALA A 63 -6.68 -17.44 2.14
C ALA A 63 -7.66 -16.94 3.22
N GLY A 64 -8.84 -16.49 2.80
CA GLY A 64 -9.86 -15.95 3.70
C GLY A 64 -9.91 -14.42 3.74
N GLU A 65 -8.98 -13.76 3.04
CA GLU A 65 -9.01 -12.32 2.88
C GLU A 65 -10.00 -11.88 1.80
N PRO A 66 -10.63 -10.71 1.99
CA PRO A 66 -11.45 -10.08 0.97
C PRO A 66 -10.62 -9.80 -0.28
N LYS A 67 -11.11 -10.22 -1.45
CA LYS A 67 -10.42 -9.99 -2.72
C LYS A 67 -11.36 -9.84 -3.91
N ASP A 68 -10.83 -9.21 -4.94
CA ASP A 68 -11.44 -9.06 -6.26
C ASP A 68 -10.36 -9.19 -7.34
N VAL A 69 -10.79 -9.21 -8.60
CA VAL A 69 -9.91 -9.15 -9.77
C VAL A 69 -10.26 -7.91 -10.57
N SER A 70 -9.26 -7.10 -10.90
CA SER A 70 -9.48 -5.87 -11.66
C SER A 70 -10.01 -6.12 -13.07
N ASP A 71 -10.79 -5.17 -13.58
CA ASP A 71 -11.29 -5.18 -14.95
C ASP A 71 -10.33 -4.53 -15.96
N LEU A 72 -10.81 -4.27 -17.18
CA LEU A 72 -10.02 -3.70 -18.28
C LEU A 72 -9.57 -2.24 -18.02
N ASP A 73 -10.25 -1.56 -17.09
CA ASP A 73 -9.92 -0.20 -16.65
C ASP A 73 -9.13 -0.21 -15.34
N GLY A 74 -8.65 -1.38 -14.90
CA GLY A 74 -7.97 -1.55 -13.61
C GLY A 74 -8.89 -1.38 -12.40
N VAL A 75 -10.21 -1.26 -12.60
CA VAL A 75 -11.18 -1.02 -11.54
C VAL A 75 -11.41 -2.30 -10.76
N TYR A 76 -11.46 -2.18 -9.44
CA TYR A 76 -11.79 -3.28 -8.52
C TYR A 76 -12.84 -2.84 -7.49
N SER A 77 -13.59 -3.81 -6.96
CA SER A 77 -14.55 -3.62 -5.88
C SER A 77 -14.57 -4.84 -4.97
N VAL A 78 -13.75 -4.79 -3.93
CA VAL A 78 -13.65 -5.88 -2.97
C VAL A 78 -14.94 -5.96 -2.13
N GLY A 79 -15.53 -4.80 -1.78
CA GLY A 79 -16.71 -4.69 -0.88
C GLY A 79 -16.39 -4.14 0.51
N THR A 80 -17.19 -4.46 1.53
CA THR A 80 -17.04 -3.89 2.89
C THR A 80 -16.43 -4.85 3.92
N PHE A 81 -15.29 -4.48 4.53
CA PHE A 81 -14.53 -5.37 5.43
C PHE A 81 -13.82 -4.62 6.56
N LYS A 82 -13.18 -5.39 7.45
CA LYS A 82 -12.24 -4.87 8.44
C LYS A 82 -11.12 -4.09 7.76
N THR A 83 -10.61 -3.10 8.46
CA THR A 83 -9.55 -2.21 7.95
C THR A 83 -8.22 -2.95 7.80
N GLY A 84 -7.52 -2.70 6.71
CA GLY A 84 -6.18 -3.19 6.43
C GLY A 84 -5.66 -2.56 5.13
N PRO A 85 -4.35 -2.52 4.87
CA PRO A 85 -3.84 -1.99 3.60
C PRO A 85 -4.47 -2.71 2.40
N LEU A 86 -4.57 -1.99 1.28
CA LEU A 86 -4.95 -2.59 0.01
C LEU A 86 -3.70 -3.15 -0.66
N LEU A 87 -3.79 -4.32 -1.27
CA LEU A 87 -2.69 -4.93 -2.00
C LEU A 87 -3.10 -5.23 -3.44
N VAL A 88 -2.14 -5.11 -4.36
CA VAL A 88 -2.23 -5.58 -5.74
C VAL A 88 -1.06 -6.50 -6.03
N ARG A 89 -1.36 -7.64 -6.65
CA ARG A 89 -0.37 -8.60 -7.13
C ARG A 89 -0.70 -9.05 -8.55
N PRO A 90 0.11 -8.65 -9.56
CA PRO A 90 0.05 -9.18 -10.90
C PRO A 90 0.14 -10.71 -10.90
N ILE A 91 -0.63 -11.32 -11.79
CA ILE A 91 -0.54 -12.74 -12.11
C ILE A 91 0.33 -12.85 -13.37
N LEU A 92 1.59 -13.26 -13.18
CA LEU A 92 2.56 -13.35 -14.29
C LEU A 92 2.01 -14.15 -15.48
N GLY A 93 2.16 -13.57 -16.68
CA GLY A 93 1.65 -14.16 -17.92
C GLY A 93 0.14 -14.07 -18.12
N ARG A 94 -0.59 -13.39 -17.23
CA ARG A 94 -2.04 -13.14 -17.34
C ARG A 94 -2.40 -11.68 -17.16
N THR A 95 -1.90 -11.03 -16.12
CA THR A 95 -2.13 -9.61 -15.89
C THR A 95 -1.57 -8.82 -17.06
N THR A 96 -2.36 -7.87 -17.56
CA THR A 96 -1.94 -6.95 -18.61
C THR A 96 -1.99 -5.51 -18.11
N GLU A 97 -1.24 -4.65 -18.76
CA GLU A 97 -1.13 -3.23 -18.40
C GLU A 97 -1.38 -2.33 -19.60
N SER A 98 -2.20 -1.29 -19.41
CA SER A 98 -2.55 -0.33 -20.46
C SER A 98 -2.51 1.11 -19.98
N LEU A 99 -1.89 1.99 -20.77
CA LEU A 99 -1.99 3.45 -20.60
C LEU A 99 -3.28 4.03 -21.22
N SER A 100 -4.30 3.21 -21.44
CA SER A 100 -5.57 3.63 -22.05
C SER A 100 -6.75 2.82 -21.52
N GLN A 101 -7.76 3.53 -21.03
CA GLN A 101 -9.03 2.94 -20.58
C GLN A 101 -9.70 2.14 -21.69
N GLY A 102 -10.24 0.98 -21.34
CA GLY A 102 -11.01 0.10 -22.22
C GLY A 102 -10.15 -0.59 -23.29
N VAL A 103 -8.83 -0.50 -23.21
CA VAL A 103 -7.90 -1.07 -24.18
C VAL A 103 -7.10 -2.18 -23.53
N ALA A 104 -7.09 -3.37 -24.15
CA ALA A 104 -6.27 -4.48 -23.69
C ALA A 104 -4.79 -4.10 -23.70
N GLY A 105 -4.13 -4.37 -22.58
CA GLY A 105 -2.74 -4.03 -22.34
C GLY A 105 -1.71 -5.02 -22.89
N SER A 106 -0.45 -4.72 -22.59
CA SER A 106 0.67 -5.65 -22.75
C SER A 106 0.77 -6.57 -21.55
N VAL A 107 1.24 -7.81 -21.72
CA VAL A 107 1.42 -8.75 -20.61
C VAL A 107 2.50 -8.26 -19.67
N VAL A 108 2.18 -8.16 -18.38
CA VAL A 108 3.16 -7.88 -17.32
C VAL A 108 4.03 -9.13 -17.12
N THR A 109 5.34 -8.95 -17.22
CA THR A 109 6.34 -10.02 -17.05
C THR A 109 7.12 -9.94 -15.76
N ASP A 110 7.08 -8.78 -15.10
CA ASP A 110 7.83 -8.50 -13.89
C ASP A 110 7.03 -8.85 -12.64
N ASP A 111 7.73 -9.36 -11.61
CA ASP A 111 7.12 -9.74 -10.34
C ASP A 111 7.26 -8.57 -9.35
N PHE A 112 6.16 -7.85 -9.14
CA PHE A 112 6.07 -6.76 -8.18
C PHE A 112 4.76 -6.83 -7.41
N PHE A 113 4.70 -6.19 -6.25
CA PHE A 113 3.45 -6.02 -5.49
C PHE A 113 3.31 -4.56 -5.12
N LEU A 114 2.08 -4.06 -5.17
CA LEU A 114 1.77 -2.69 -4.78
C LEU A 114 0.89 -2.72 -3.54
N SER A 115 1.05 -1.71 -2.68
CA SER A 115 0.20 -1.51 -1.52
C SER A 115 -0.35 -0.09 -1.48
N ALA A 116 -1.44 0.13 -0.75
CA ALA A 116 -1.98 1.45 -0.53
C ALA A 116 -2.68 1.57 0.83
N PRO A 117 -2.75 2.77 1.41
CA PRO A 117 -3.62 3.01 2.56
C PRO A 117 -5.06 2.62 2.26
N ILE A 118 -5.78 2.06 3.24
CA ILE A 118 -7.17 1.60 3.07
C ILE A 118 -8.15 2.70 2.61
N THR A 119 -7.80 3.96 2.83
CA THR A 119 -8.60 5.12 2.41
C THR A 119 -8.31 5.57 0.99
N ALA A 120 -7.25 5.07 0.35
CA ALA A 120 -6.89 5.41 -1.02
C ALA A 120 -7.92 4.86 -2.01
N LYS A 121 -8.16 5.60 -3.09
CA LYS A 121 -8.97 5.17 -4.25
C LYS A 121 -8.13 4.69 -5.41
N THR A 122 -6.81 4.80 -5.29
CA THR A 122 -5.85 4.29 -6.26
C THR A 122 -4.79 3.44 -5.56
N ILE A 123 -4.46 2.29 -6.15
CA ILE A 123 -3.31 1.46 -5.74
C ILE A 123 -2.26 1.66 -6.82
N THR A 124 -1.16 2.32 -6.47
CA THR A 124 -0.13 2.78 -7.39
C THR A 124 1.25 2.58 -6.76
N PRO A 125 2.34 2.71 -7.55
CA PRO A 125 3.69 2.70 -7.00
C PRO A 125 3.91 3.82 -5.99
N LEU A 126 3.30 4.99 -6.19
CA LEU A 126 3.40 6.12 -5.26
C LEU A 126 2.60 5.87 -3.97
N THR A 127 1.40 5.27 -4.03
CA THR A 127 0.67 4.90 -2.81
C THR A 127 1.36 3.75 -2.06
N THR A 128 2.18 2.95 -2.75
CA THR A 128 3.05 1.92 -2.15
C THR A 128 4.16 2.57 -1.33
N LEU A 129 4.86 3.58 -1.89
CA LEU A 129 5.85 4.36 -1.14
C LEU A 129 5.23 5.00 0.10
N ALA A 130 4.02 5.57 -0.03
CA ALA A 130 3.31 6.19 1.08
C ALA A 130 2.94 5.15 2.15
N GLN A 131 2.35 4.02 1.76
CA GLN A 131 1.91 2.98 2.70
C GLN A 131 3.09 2.42 3.51
N VAL A 132 4.15 1.96 2.83
CA VAL A 132 5.33 1.40 3.51
C VAL A 132 6.03 2.48 4.34
N GLY A 133 6.15 3.70 3.83
CA GLY A 133 6.76 4.80 4.57
C GLY A 133 6.01 5.16 5.85
N ILE A 134 4.68 5.05 5.86
CA ILE A 134 3.86 5.24 7.08
C ILE A 134 4.07 4.09 8.05
N GLU A 135 4.03 2.84 7.58
CA GLU A 135 4.21 1.65 8.42
C GLU A 135 5.56 1.63 9.14
N HIS A 136 6.61 2.13 8.46
CA HIS A 136 7.97 2.18 8.99
C HIS A 136 8.35 3.53 9.62
N GLY A 137 7.40 4.46 9.72
CA GLY A 137 7.58 5.74 10.44
C GLY A 137 8.41 6.81 9.72
N TYR A 138 8.67 6.65 8.42
CA TYR A 138 9.24 7.69 7.56
C TYR A 138 8.26 8.86 7.35
N TYR A 139 6.96 8.57 7.36
CA TYR A 139 5.90 9.55 7.26
C TYR A 139 4.94 9.43 8.44
N ALA A 140 4.50 10.56 8.99
CA ALA A 140 3.60 10.57 10.15
C ALA A 140 2.17 10.11 9.79
N ASP A 141 1.71 10.42 8.59
CA ASP A 141 0.41 10.08 8.04
C ASP A 141 0.41 10.22 6.50
N VAL A 142 -0.73 9.94 5.88
CA VAL A 142 -0.93 10.03 4.42
C VAL A 142 -0.64 11.43 3.89
N ALA A 143 -1.07 12.48 4.59
CA ALA A 143 -0.86 13.86 4.12
C ALA A 143 0.63 14.25 4.15
N ALA A 144 1.36 13.83 5.19
CA ALA A 144 2.80 14.01 5.27
C ALA A 144 3.54 13.24 4.17
N ALA A 145 3.11 12.01 3.87
CA ALA A 145 3.67 11.20 2.78
C ALA A 145 3.44 11.88 1.42
N GLU A 146 2.22 12.34 1.14
CA GLU A 146 1.87 13.02 -0.12
C GLU A 146 2.76 14.23 -0.40
N ILE A 147 2.94 15.11 0.59
CA ILE A 147 3.79 16.30 0.47
C ILE A 147 5.26 15.91 0.24
N ALA A 148 5.77 14.95 1.02
CA ALA A 148 7.17 14.55 0.95
C ALA A 148 7.50 13.86 -0.38
N LEU A 149 6.64 12.95 -0.83
CA LEU A 149 6.79 12.22 -2.09
C LEU A 149 6.66 13.15 -3.29
N ALA A 150 5.65 14.04 -3.30
CA ALA A 150 5.49 15.02 -4.38
C ALA A 150 6.71 15.93 -4.51
N ALA A 151 7.26 16.40 -3.38
CA ALA A 151 8.46 17.22 -3.37
C ALA A 151 9.70 16.46 -3.84
N ALA A 152 9.90 15.22 -3.39
CA ALA A 152 11.07 14.43 -3.76
C ALA A 152 11.05 14.03 -5.24
N LEU A 153 9.87 13.71 -5.78
CA LEU A 153 9.69 13.26 -7.17
C LEU A 153 9.48 14.40 -8.18
N ASN A 154 9.64 15.67 -7.75
CA ASN A 154 9.37 16.85 -8.57
C ASN A 154 7.96 16.88 -9.20
N LEU A 155 6.96 16.37 -8.49
CA LEU A 155 5.55 16.36 -8.90
C LEU A 155 4.83 17.62 -8.37
N PRO A 156 3.62 17.94 -8.89
CA PRO A 156 2.80 19.02 -8.33
C PRO A 156 2.60 18.82 -6.81
N LEU A 157 2.93 19.82 -6.00
CA LEU A 157 2.90 19.70 -4.53
C LEU A 157 1.49 19.55 -3.94
N ASP A 158 0.45 19.80 -4.73
CA ASP A 158 -0.96 19.65 -4.36
C ASP A 158 -1.61 18.38 -4.95
N ILE A 159 -0.81 17.45 -5.49
CA ILE A 159 -1.27 16.15 -5.97
C ILE A 159 -1.81 15.29 -4.81
N ASP A 160 -3.02 14.78 -4.97
CA ASP A 160 -3.67 13.84 -4.03
C ASP A 160 -3.28 12.41 -4.44
N ILE A 161 -2.07 11.97 -4.07
CA ILE A 161 -1.51 10.67 -4.49
C ILE A 161 -2.49 9.52 -4.20
N SER A 162 -3.22 9.58 -3.08
CA SER A 162 -4.18 8.55 -2.69
C SER A 162 -5.33 8.37 -3.68
N ASN A 163 -5.67 9.40 -4.46
CA ASN A 163 -6.84 9.43 -5.34
C ASN A 163 -6.50 9.85 -6.78
N TYR A 164 -5.23 9.88 -7.16
CA TYR A 164 -4.79 10.43 -8.44
C TYR A 164 -4.64 9.37 -9.54
N ASP A 165 -5.60 9.35 -10.47
CA ASP A 165 -5.49 8.58 -11.71
C ASP A 165 -4.65 9.36 -12.74
N TYR A 166 -3.33 9.23 -12.66
CA TYR A 166 -2.39 9.94 -13.54
C TYR A 166 -2.51 9.54 -15.01
N VAL A 167 -2.99 8.33 -15.31
CA VAL A 167 -3.24 7.86 -16.68
C VAL A 167 -4.43 8.61 -17.28
N ALA A 168 -5.55 8.72 -16.55
CA ALA A 168 -6.72 9.49 -17.00
C ALA A 168 -6.42 10.99 -17.16
N GLN A 169 -5.51 11.53 -16.34
CA GLN A 169 -5.09 12.93 -16.42
C GLN A 169 -4.06 13.20 -17.53
N ALA A 170 -3.54 12.14 -18.17
CA ALA A 170 -2.42 12.22 -19.10
C ALA A 170 -1.20 12.96 -18.48
N ASP A 171 -0.95 12.73 -17.20
CA ASP A 171 0.19 13.30 -16.48
C ASP A 171 1.44 12.46 -16.76
N ALA A 172 2.24 12.94 -17.71
CA ALA A 172 3.48 12.28 -18.11
C ALA A 172 4.48 12.17 -16.96
N SER A 173 4.61 13.18 -16.10
CA SER A 173 5.58 13.16 -15.00
C SER A 173 5.23 12.07 -13.99
N THR A 174 3.97 12.01 -13.56
CA THR A 174 3.52 10.99 -12.62
C THR A 174 3.53 9.60 -13.24
N THR A 175 3.21 9.46 -14.53
CA THR A 175 3.30 8.18 -15.27
C THR A 175 4.75 7.68 -15.29
N VAL A 176 5.70 8.55 -15.64
CA VAL A 176 7.14 8.19 -15.67
C VAL A 176 7.64 7.84 -14.26
N ALA A 177 7.25 8.61 -13.25
CA ALA A 177 7.65 8.33 -11.87
C ALA A 177 7.13 6.95 -11.42
N ALA A 178 5.86 6.64 -11.71
CA ALA A 178 5.26 5.35 -11.37
C ALA A 178 6.03 4.17 -12.01
N GLU A 179 6.28 4.24 -13.32
CA GLU A 179 7.03 3.21 -14.06
C GLU A 179 8.43 2.96 -13.46
N ILE A 180 9.19 4.04 -13.21
CA ILE A 180 10.53 3.95 -12.63
C ILE A 180 10.47 3.29 -11.25
N ILE A 181 9.52 3.71 -10.41
CA ILE A 181 9.36 3.16 -9.06
C ILE A 181 8.98 1.68 -9.12
N THR A 182 8.05 1.27 -9.99
CA THR A 182 7.68 -0.15 -10.13
C THR A 182 8.86 -1.00 -10.57
N SER A 183 9.62 -0.53 -11.57
CA SER A 183 10.81 -1.23 -12.05
C SER A 183 11.84 -1.39 -10.94
N LEU A 184 12.11 -0.33 -10.16
CA LEU A 184 13.03 -0.40 -9.02
C LEU A 184 12.54 -1.34 -7.91
N ILE A 185 11.23 -1.35 -7.61
CA ILE A 185 10.65 -2.28 -6.64
C ILE A 185 10.79 -3.72 -7.12
N SER A 186 10.46 -3.99 -8.38
CA SER A 186 10.57 -5.32 -8.98
C SER A 186 12.01 -5.84 -8.94
N GLU A 187 12.97 -5.02 -9.35
CA GLU A 187 14.39 -5.39 -9.35
C GLU A 187 14.92 -5.59 -7.93
N GLY A 188 14.58 -4.70 -6.99
CA GLY A 188 14.92 -4.87 -5.58
C GLY A 188 14.39 -6.18 -5.02
N ILE A 189 13.14 -6.53 -5.33
CA ILE A 189 12.53 -7.81 -4.92
C ILE A 189 13.33 -8.98 -5.48
N GLN A 190 13.70 -8.96 -6.76
CA GLN A 190 14.48 -10.04 -7.37
C GLN A 190 15.88 -10.14 -6.77
N GLU A 191 16.56 -9.02 -6.58
CA GLU A 191 17.92 -9.02 -6.03
C GLU A 191 17.95 -9.54 -4.58
N ILE A 192 16.96 -9.18 -3.77
CA ILE A 192 16.78 -9.73 -2.41
C ILE A 192 16.53 -11.24 -2.48
N LYS A 193 15.62 -11.70 -3.36
CA LYS A 193 15.29 -13.13 -3.51
C LYS A 193 16.49 -13.95 -3.98
N ASP A 194 17.35 -13.40 -4.83
CA ASP A 194 18.52 -14.09 -5.37
C ASP A 194 19.70 -14.15 -4.39
N ASN A 195 19.85 -13.13 -3.52
CA ASN A 195 21.05 -12.98 -2.69
C ASN A 195 20.84 -13.23 -1.18
N VAL A 196 19.59 -13.36 -0.72
CA VAL A 196 19.26 -13.60 0.70
C VAL A 196 18.79 -15.04 0.91
N SER A 197 18.99 -15.61 2.11
CA SER A 197 18.49 -16.94 2.44
C SER A 197 16.97 -17.03 2.37
N ALA A 198 16.44 -18.16 1.89
CA ALA A 198 15.01 -18.39 1.67
C ALA A 198 14.09 -18.12 2.89
N ASP A 199 14.61 -18.18 4.12
CA ASP A 199 13.84 -17.89 5.33
C ASP A 199 13.51 -16.39 5.50
N LEU A 200 14.23 -15.50 4.80
CA LEU A 200 14.09 -14.04 4.89
C LEU A 200 13.49 -13.40 3.63
N THR A 201 13.23 -14.19 2.58
CA THR A 201 12.72 -13.73 1.28
C THR A 201 11.20 -13.75 1.18
N SER A 202 10.47 -13.54 2.29
CA SER A 202 9.02 -13.38 2.21
C SER A 202 8.71 -12.22 1.27
N ASP A 203 7.57 -12.29 0.56
CA ASP A 203 7.20 -11.21 -0.36
C ASP A 203 7.01 -9.89 0.41
N GLN A 204 6.56 -9.96 1.66
CA GLN A 204 6.55 -8.83 2.60
C GLN A 204 7.92 -8.19 2.77
N ASN A 205 8.92 -8.97 3.22
CA ASN A 205 10.24 -8.44 3.54
C ASN A 205 10.94 -7.90 2.29
N ALA A 206 10.77 -8.57 1.16
CA ALA A 206 11.33 -8.14 -0.11
C ALA A 206 10.72 -6.82 -0.58
N LEU A 207 9.39 -6.68 -0.53
CA LEU A 207 8.70 -5.44 -0.88
C LEU A 207 9.12 -4.29 0.05
N GLU A 208 8.99 -4.49 1.36
CA GLU A 208 9.26 -3.44 2.35
C GLU A 208 10.72 -2.97 2.27
N THR A 209 11.67 -3.89 2.12
CA THR A 209 13.09 -3.54 1.96
C THR A 209 13.33 -2.77 0.68
N SER A 210 12.77 -3.22 -0.46
CA SER A 210 12.95 -2.55 -1.74
C SER A 210 12.41 -1.12 -1.70
N VAL A 211 11.26 -0.91 -1.05
CA VAL A 211 10.68 0.42 -0.88
C VAL A 211 11.47 1.27 0.11
N LYS A 212 11.95 0.69 1.22
CA LYS A 212 12.80 1.40 2.20
C LYS A 212 14.08 1.94 1.58
N LEU A 213 14.69 1.22 0.64
CA LEU A 213 15.86 1.73 -0.11
C LEU A 213 15.54 3.02 -0.85
N LEU A 214 14.34 3.12 -1.45
CA LEU A 214 13.92 4.31 -2.18
C LEU A 214 13.69 5.49 -1.23
N ILE A 215 12.96 5.26 -0.13
CA ILE A 215 12.49 6.35 0.75
C ILE A 215 13.50 6.75 1.84
N ASP A 216 14.45 5.89 2.22
CA ASP A 216 15.41 6.17 3.29
C ASP A 216 16.69 6.84 2.73
N PRO A 217 16.92 8.13 3.03
CA PRO A 217 18.12 8.83 2.57
C PRO A 217 19.42 8.25 3.15
N ASN A 218 19.37 7.42 4.20
CA ASN A 218 20.55 6.80 4.80
C ASN A 218 20.89 5.43 4.21
N LEU A 219 19.97 4.81 3.46
CA LEU A 219 20.18 3.50 2.84
C LEU A 219 20.52 3.59 1.35
N GLY A 220 20.13 4.68 0.68
CA GLY A 220 20.20 4.85 -0.77
C GLY A 220 21.49 5.43 -1.36
N GLY A 221 22.52 5.68 -0.55
CA GLY A 221 23.81 6.17 -1.04
C GLY A 221 24.14 7.59 -0.57
N GLY A 222 25.11 7.67 0.34
CA GLY A 222 25.91 8.88 0.51
C GLY A 222 25.30 10.09 1.19
N VAL A 223 26.17 10.88 1.82
CA VAL A 223 25.83 12.16 2.43
C VAL A 223 25.49 13.20 1.35
N GLY A 224 24.26 13.22 0.83
CA GLY A 224 23.88 14.24 -0.16
C GLY A 224 22.42 14.32 -0.60
N THR A 225 21.85 13.26 -1.19
CA THR A 225 20.54 13.27 -1.87
C THR A 225 19.85 11.92 -1.70
N SER A 226 18.52 11.88 -1.50
CA SER A 226 17.79 10.60 -1.46
C SER A 226 17.56 10.06 -2.88
N LEU A 227 17.41 8.74 -3.02
CA LEU A 227 17.08 8.10 -4.31
C LEU A 227 15.80 8.66 -4.93
N LEU A 228 14.79 9.00 -4.11
CA LEU A 228 13.59 9.67 -4.61
C LEU A 228 13.87 11.01 -5.29
N THR A 229 14.85 11.80 -4.80
CA THR A 229 15.25 13.04 -5.46
C THR A 229 15.92 12.77 -6.79
N GLU A 230 16.76 11.73 -6.89
CA GLU A 230 17.36 11.33 -8.16
C GLU A 230 16.31 10.86 -9.17
N ILE A 231 15.28 10.14 -8.72
CA ILE A 231 14.12 9.76 -9.54
C ILE A 231 13.39 11.02 -10.01
N GLY A 232 13.14 11.99 -9.12
CA GLY A 232 12.51 13.26 -9.49
C GLY A 232 13.28 14.04 -10.55
N ASP A 233 14.60 14.08 -10.45
CA ASP A 233 15.47 14.73 -11.43
C ASP A 233 15.44 13.98 -12.79
N ALA A 234 15.41 12.63 -12.75
CA ALA A 234 15.27 11.81 -13.94
C ALA A 234 13.91 12.00 -14.63
N VAL A 235 12.81 12.08 -13.87
CA VAL A 235 11.46 12.37 -14.37
C VAL A 235 11.45 13.71 -15.11
N GLU A 236 12.02 14.77 -14.51
CA GLU A 236 12.09 16.08 -15.15
C GLU A 236 12.88 16.05 -16.46
N LEU A 237 14.00 15.32 -16.49
CA LEU A 237 14.83 15.17 -17.69
C LEU A 237 14.10 14.43 -18.82
N VAL A 238 13.41 13.33 -18.51
CA VAL A 238 12.67 12.53 -19.48
C VAL A 238 11.52 13.33 -20.09
N VAL A 239 10.71 13.98 -19.23
CA VAL A 239 9.56 14.77 -19.67
C VAL A 239 9.98 16.00 -20.47
N ALA A 240 11.09 16.65 -20.11
CA ALA A 240 11.63 17.78 -20.87
C ALA A 240 12.16 17.39 -22.26
N SER A 241 12.46 16.11 -22.48
CA SER A 241 13.11 15.61 -23.71
C SER A 241 12.13 15.07 -24.77
N ASP A 242 10.82 15.10 -24.52
CA ASP A 242 9.78 14.49 -25.39
C ASP A 242 10.07 12.99 -25.68
N VAL A 243 10.74 12.33 -24.73
CA VAL A 243 11.15 10.92 -24.82
C VAL A 243 9.94 10.04 -24.55
N ILE A 244 9.77 8.99 -25.37
CA ILE A 244 8.73 7.98 -25.17
C ILE A 244 9.08 7.22 -23.89
N ILE A 245 8.13 7.07 -22.96
CA ILE A 245 8.32 6.38 -21.66
C ILE A 245 8.98 4.99 -21.84
N ALA A 246 8.65 4.28 -22.91
CA ALA A 246 9.23 2.98 -23.28
C ALA A 246 10.73 2.98 -23.67
N ASP A 247 11.40 4.14 -23.67
CA ASP A 247 12.83 4.30 -24.01
C ASP A 247 13.65 4.81 -22.81
N ILE A 248 13.05 4.86 -21.61
CA ILE A 248 13.76 5.19 -20.37
C ILE A 248 14.64 3.98 -20.00
N ASP A 249 15.94 4.14 -20.19
CA ASP A 249 16.94 3.18 -19.72
C ASP A 249 17.09 3.30 -18.20
N VAL A 250 16.13 2.73 -17.46
CA VAL A 250 16.17 2.62 -16.00
C VAL A 250 17.38 1.81 -15.54
N SER A 251 17.93 0.94 -16.39
CA SER A 251 19.14 0.17 -16.08
C SER A 251 20.35 1.07 -15.80
N ALA A 252 20.40 2.30 -16.33
CA ALA A 252 21.44 3.28 -15.98
C ALA A 252 21.22 3.92 -14.60
N VAL A 253 19.97 4.13 -14.17
CA VAL A 253 19.64 4.61 -12.81
C VAL A 253 19.89 3.50 -11.80
N ILE A 254 19.43 2.28 -12.08
CA ILE A 254 19.72 1.07 -11.30
C ILE A 254 21.22 0.84 -11.19
N THR A 255 21.95 0.90 -12.31
CA THR A 255 23.42 0.81 -12.29
C THR A 255 24.02 1.95 -11.47
N THR A 256 23.48 3.17 -11.52
CA THR A 256 23.94 4.29 -10.70
C THR A 256 23.66 4.06 -9.22
N VAL A 257 22.49 3.54 -8.83
CA VAL A 257 22.16 3.17 -7.44
C VAL A 257 23.08 2.05 -6.96
N SER A 258 23.23 0.96 -7.72
CA SER A 258 24.18 -0.12 -7.42
C SER A 258 25.62 0.40 -7.33
N THR A 259 26.03 1.30 -8.24
CA THR A 259 27.38 1.87 -8.31
C THR A 259 27.63 2.92 -7.20
N THR A 260 26.62 3.66 -6.75
CA THR A 260 26.69 4.60 -5.62
C THR A 260 26.77 3.85 -4.30
N ILE A 261 26.00 2.75 -4.16
CA ILE A 261 26.12 1.79 -3.06
C ILE A 261 27.52 1.17 -3.02
N GLU A 262 28.11 0.87 -4.18
CA GLU A 262 29.48 0.33 -4.29
C GLU A 262 30.59 1.37 -4.02
N ASN A 263 30.39 2.65 -4.37
CA ASN A 263 31.46 3.67 -4.34
C ASN A 263 31.48 4.58 -3.11
N ASP A 264 30.38 4.75 -2.37
CA ASP A 264 30.32 5.73 -1.27
C ASP A 264 30.57 5.16 0.12
N VAL A 265 31.36 4.09 0.18
CA VAL A 265 31.74 3.52 1.46
C VAL A 265 33.24 3.22 1.48
N THR A 266 33.88 3.71 2.54
CA THR A 266 35.27 3.45 2.84
C THR A 266 35.39 2.07 3.48
N ILE A 267 35.84 1.10 2.69
CA ILE A 267 36.11 -0.29 3.11
C ILE A 267 37.32 -0.33 4.03
N GLU A 268 37.14 -0.56 5.33
CA GLU A 268 38.26 -0.89 6.23
C GLU A 268 38.25 -2.34 6.73
N THR A 269 37.14 -3.07 6.72
CA THR A 269 37.14 -4.52 6.97
C THR A 269 36.06 -5.26 6.17
N ALA A 270 36.11 -6.60 6.13
CA ALA A 270 35.15 -7.47 5.45
C ALA A 270 33.70 -7.41 6.00
N SER A 271 33.40 -6.42 6.84
CA SER A 271 32.06 -6.03 7.32
C SER A 271 31.54 -4.75 6.65
N ASP A 272 32.34 -4.10 5.80
CA ASP A 272 32.09 -2.73 5.39
C ASP A 272 31.95 -2.68 3.86
N ILE A 273 30.69 -2.82 3.38
CA ILE A 273 30.15 -2.97 2.01
C ILE A 273 30.23 -4.36 1.39
N ASN A 274 29.16 -5.12 1.54
CA ASN A 274 28.82 -6.22 0.64
C ASN A 274 27.52 -6.82 1.14
N ILE A 275 26.39 -6.74 0.41
CA ILE A 275 25.18 -7.56 0.65
C ILE A 275 24.54 -7.44 2.07
N SER A 276 25.23 -6.81 3.02
CA SER A 276 24.99 -6.82 4.46
C SER A 276 24.11 -5.65 4.85
N ILE A 277 23.98 -4.62 4.01
CA ILE A 277 23.00 -3.53 4.17
C ILE A 277 21.62 -4.01 3.69
N LEU A 278 21.55 -4.72 2.56
CA LEU A 278 20.32 -5.42 2.11
C LEU A 278 19.91 -6.52 3.10
N ILE A 279 20.87 -7.33 3.57
CA ILE A 279 20.63 -8.35 4.60
C ILE A 279 20.25 -7.70 5.95
N GLN A 280 20.94 -6.65 6.43
CA GLN A 280 20.56 -5.98 7.69
C GLN A 280 19.21 -5.28 7.58
N ALA A 281 18.87 -4.65 6.45
CA ALA A 281 17.56 -4.00 6.27
C ALA A 281 16.39 -5.01 6.31
N VAL A 282 16.59 -6.22 5.76
CA VAL A 282 15.66 -7.35 5.84
C VAL A 282 15.65 -7.97 7.25
N GLU A 283 16.82 -8.16 7.88
CA GLU A 283 16.93 -8.69 9.25
C GLU A 283 16.32 -7.74 10.30
N ASP A 284 16.47 -6.43 10.14
CA ASP A 284 15.93 -5.41 11.05
C ASP A 284 14.39 -5.32 10.97
N THR A 285 13.78 -5.54 9.79
CA THR A 285 12.31 -5.56 9.63
C THR A 285 11.62 -6.69 10.40
N ASP A 286 12.27 -7.84 10.58
CA ASP A 286 11.70 -9.00 11.27
C ASP A 286 11.74 -8.88 12.82
N THR A 287 12.62 -8.03 13.36
CA THR A 287 12.79 -7.89 14.83
C THR A 287 11.69 -7.10 15.54
N THR A 288 10.76 -6.46 14.83
CA THR A 288 9.72 -5.61 15.45
C THR A 288 8.36 -6.27 15.65
N ASN A 289 8.15 -7.49 15.14
CA ASN A 289 6.84 -8.18 15.25
C ASN A 289 6.79 -9.30 16.31
N GLU A 290 7.90 -9.61 16.99
CA GLU A 290 7.88 -10.46 18.19
C GLU A 290 8.43 -9.71 19.41
N THR A 291 7.55 -9.06 20.17
CA THR A 291 7.46 -9.24 21.64
C THR A 291 6.36 -8.36 22.26
N GLY A 292 5.13 -8.87 22.17
CA GLY A 292 4.20 -8.70 23.28
C GLY A 292 4.75 -9.41 24.53
N GLU A 293 4.85 -8.64 25.63
CA GLU A 293 4.80 -9.06 27.03
C GLU A 293 5.58 -10.31 27.50
N ALA A 294 6.61 -10.07 28.33
CA ALA A 294 6.82 -10.86 29.55
C ALA A 294 7.59 -10.06 30.62
N THR A 295 6.85 -9.67 31.65
CA THR A 295 7.33 -9.25 32.98
C THR A 295 8.27 -10.29 33.62
N GLY A 296 9.36 -9.87 34.26
CA GLY A 296 10.19 -10.78 35.04
C GLY A 296 11.26 -10.09 35.89
N ALA A 297 10.91 -9.75 37.12
CA ALA A 297 11.88 -9.39 38.16
C ALA A 297 12.74 -10.59 38.61
N THR A 298 14.00 -10.34 38.97
CA THR A 298 14.87 -10.97 40.01
C THR A 298 16.25 -10.31 39.80
N GLY A 299 16.96 -9.67 40.74
CA GLY A 299 17.20 -9.96 42.13
C GLY A 299 18.51 -10.77 42.28
N ALA A 300 19.67 -10.13 42.47
CA ALA A 300 20.80 -10.58 43.32
C ALA A 300 22.11 -9.76 43.15
N SER A 301 22.52 -9.12 44.25
CA SER A 301 23.85 -9.13 44.88
C SER A 301 25.13 -9.06 44.02
N SER A 302 25.85 -7.94 44.18
CA SER A 302 27.17 -7.89 44.87
C SER A 302 27.53 -6.46 45.22
#